data_AF-A0A943W7R1-F1
#
_entry.id   AF-A0A943W7R1-F1
#
_cell.length_a   1.000
_cell.length_b   1.000
_cell.length_c   1.000
_cell.angle_alpha   90.00
_cell.angle_beta   90.00
_cell.angle_gamma   90.00
#
_symmetry.space_group_name_H-M   'P 1'
#
loop_
_entity.id
_entity.type
_entity.pdbx_description
1 polymer ?
#
loop_
_entity_poly.entity_id
_entity_poly.type
_entity_poly.pdbx_seq_one_letter_code
_entity_poly.pdbx_strand_id
1 'polypeptide(L)'
;MRIISKTIYLSSVFFSVYPTASFASLSSEYASLVDTSQNQTFESRPQAAAIPKRPVPSSFAGLVLQRQEPLKYYPKFANVKFIVGDGELDFGYTEFSTDDLCKQAGYVHNGCPAGYIKDDECPYDSKFVRDCIDPDIWCKNNGYHVTSCSVPEYPANPCPYKSSLYKSCETDNIRACKELGYSLTCEAGKVGDINQSCPYNDSYKKCICNPCSGYDYTAAQASAQGYVPGEVCNSCGTIKYKRTENACSGYKTCDCGGEAGAKVCYSGAVQKFDTCRSCCENKCTLASCPAGNTCEYESCSKKYCAVGCATGYLDLDNYWCGGALSCLVK
;
A
#
# COMPACT_ATOMS: atom_id res chain seq x y z
N MET A 1 33.10 15.03 -30.02
CA MET A 1 32.47 13.69 -30.14
C MET A 1 30.98 13.88 -30.31
N ARG A 2 30.44 13.51 -31.48
CA ARG A 2 29.00 13.61 -31.81
C ARG A 2 28.30 12.35 -31.31
N ILE A 3 27.35 12.49 -30.39
CA ILE A 3 26.50 11.39 -29.92
C ILE A 3 25.24 11.41 -30.78
N ILE A 4 25.10 10.41 -31.65
CA ILE A 4 23.92 10.17 -32.47
C ILE A 4 23.11 9.09 -31.75
N SER A 5 22.05 9.47 -31.04
CA SER A 5 21.08 8.51 -30.48
C SER A 5 20.13 8.04 -31.59
N LYS A 6 20.22 6.76 -31.95
CA LYS A 6 19.24 6.07 -32.81
C LYS A 6 18.11 5.51 -31.93
N THR A 7 16.92 6.07 -32.10
CA THR A 7 15.65 5.55 -31.56
C THR A 7 15.17 4.39 -32.44
N ILE A 8 15.04 3.19 -31.87
CA ILE A 8 14.47 2.02 -32.55
C ILE A 8 12.97 1.99 -32.27
N TYR A 9 12.18 2.22 -33.32
CA TYR A 9 10.76 1.91 -33.39
C TYR A 9 10.59 0.41 -33.63
N LEU A 10 9.77 -0.26 -32.80
CA LEU A 10 9.27 -1.61 -33.04
C LEU A 10 7.75 -1.57 -32.96
N SER A 11 7.15 -1.56 -34.15
CA SER A 11 5.73 -1.75 -34.43
C SER A 11 5.40 -3.24 -34.47
N SER A 12 4.44 -3.68 -33.67
CA SER A 12 3.83 -5.01 -33.76
C SER A 12 2.32 -4.86 -33.99
N VAL A 13 1.88 -5.39 -35.12
CA VAL A 13 0.49 -5.46 -35.62
C VAL A 13 0.00 -6.90 -35.46
N PHE A 14 -1.34 -7.07 -35.41
CA PHE A 14 -2.15 -8.30 -35.63
C PHE A 14 -2.53 -9.14 -34.38
N PHE A 15 -3.74 -9.67 -34.19
CA PHE A 15 -5.01 -9.73 -34.96
C PHE A 15 -6.18 -9.98 -33.97
N SER A 16 -7.35 -9.37 -34.23
CA SER A 16 -8.65 -9.73 -33.61
C SER A 16 -9.21 -11.03 -34.19
N VAL A 17 -9.83 -11.86 -33.35
CA VAL A 17 -10.68 -12.99 -33.78
C VAL A 17 -11.98 -12.96 -32.98
N TYR A 18 -13.10 -12.74 -33.69
CA TYR A 18 -14.47 -13.00 -33.25
C TYR A 18 -14.99 -14.19 -34.08
N PRO A 19 -15.78 -15.12 -33.51
CA PRO A 19 -16.54 -16.06 -34.33
C PRO A 19 -17.98 -15.57 -34.56
N THR A 20 -18.36 -15.50 -35.83
CA THR A 20 -19.73 -15.45 -36.34
C THR A 20 -20.25 -16.89 -36.55
N ALA A 21 -21.53 -17.13 -36.29
CA ALA A 21 -22.22 -18.36 -36.70
C ALA A 21 -23.35 -17.98 -37.65
N SER A 22 -23.34 -18.60 -38.83
CA SER A 22 -24.28 -18.38 -39.93
C SER A 22 -25.45 -19.37 -39.89
N PHE A 23 -26.55 -18.91 -40.50
CA PHE A 23 -27.82 -19.56 -40.76
C PHE A 23 -27.72 -20.90 -41.51
N ALA A 24 -28.68 -21.79 -41.22
CA ALA A 24 -29.07 -22.89 -42.09
C ALA A 24 -30.55 -22.74 -42.45
N SER A 25 -30.81 -22.70 -43.74
CA SER A 25 -32.11 -22.69 -44.43
C SER A 25 -32.70 -24.10 -44.53
N LEU A 26 -34.02 -24.22 -44.41
CA LEU A 26 -34.79 -25.32 -45.01
C LEU A 26 -36.01 -24.75 -45.73
N SER A 27 -36.04 -24.96 -47.04
CA SER A 27 -37.15 -24.74 -47.97
C SER A 27 -38.19 -25.86 -47.86
N SER A 28 -39.46 -25.55 -48.05
CA SER A 28 -40.44 -26.53 -48.53
C SER A 28 -41.53 -25.83 -49.33
N GLU A 29 -41.51 -26.04 -50.64
CA GLU A 29 -42.68 -25.95 -51.50
C GLU A 29 -43.59 -27.16 -51.22
N TYR A 30 -44.90 -26.95 -51.10
CA TYR A 30 -45.91 -27.75 -51.79
C TYR A 30 -47.23 -26.96 -51.83
N ALA A 31 -47.79 -26.90 -53.03
CA ALA A 31 -49.01 -26.19 -53.39
C ALA A 31 -50.28 -26.93 -52.94
N SER A 32 -51.36 -26.20 -52.65
CA SER A 32 -52.62 -26.29 -53.41
C SER A 32 -53.65 -25.28 -52.89
N LEU A 33 -54.38 -24.71 -53.85
CA LEU A 33 -55.48 -23.76 -53.74
C LEU A 33 -56.81 -24.39 -53.26
N VAL A 34 -57.72 -23.46 -52.91
CA VAL A 34 -59.20 -23.49 -52.96
C VAL A 34 -59.94 -23.66 -51.62
N ASP A 35 -60.40 -22.49 -51.13
CA ASP A 35 -61.77 -22.10 -50.76
C ASP A 35 -62.56 -23.00 -49.76
N THR A 36 -63.03 -22.44 -48.64
CA THR A 36 -64.42 -21.95 -48.48
C THR A 36 -64.63 -21.47 -47.04
N SER A 37 -65.23 -20.28 -46.90
CA SER A 37 -66.05 -19.83 -45.77
C SER A 37 -66.51 -20.91 -44.77
N GLN A 38 -66.33 -20.68 -43.46
CA GLN A 38 -67.39 -20.69 -42.43
C GLN A 38 -66.86 -20.23 -41.06
N ASN A 39 -67.61 -19.33 -40.43
CA ASN A 39 -67.47 -18.81 -39.07
C ASN A 39 -67.31 -19.92 -38.02
N GLN A 40 -66.37 -19.78 -37.06
CA GLN A 40 -66.61 -20.22 -35.68
C GLN A 40 -65.96 -19.29 -34.64
N THR A 41 -66.83 -18.77 -33.79
CA THR A 41 -66.62 -18.08 -32.52
C THR A 41 -65.75 -18.90 -31.57
N PHE A 42 -64.74 -18.30 -30.95
CA PHE A 42 -64.06 -18.90 -29.79
C PHE A 42 -64.10 -17.93 -28.61
N GLU A 43 -65.00 -18.21 -27.66
CA GLU A 43 -64.96 -17.64 -26.31
C GLU A 43 -63.72 -18.18 -25.59
N SER A 44 -62.94 -17.30 -24.96
CA SER A 44 -61.92 -17.70 -24.00
C SER A 44 -62.16 -17.02 -22.65
N ARG A 45 -62.81 -17.75 -21.74
CA ARG A 45 -62.84 -17.49 -20.30
C ARG A 45 -61.51 -17.98 -19.69
N PRO A 46 -60.87 -17.24 -18.75
CA PRO A 46 -59.55 -17.61 -18.25
C PRO A 46 -59.64 -18.66 -17.12
N GLN A 47 -58.73 -19.65 -17.16
CA GLN A 47 -58.41 -20.51 -16.03
C GLN A 47 -57.25 -19.90 -15.24
N ALA A 48 -57.49 -19.61 -13.96
CA ALA A 48 -56.49 -19.19 -13.00
C ALA A 48 -55.72 -20.40 -12.44
N ALA A 49 -54.40 -20.36 -12.46
CA ALA A 49 -53.54 -21.26 -11.69
C ALA A 49 -53.27 -20.64 -10.31
N ALA A 50 -53.45 -21.45 -9.27
CA ALA A 50 -53.20 -21.12 -7.86
C ALA A 50 -51.83 -21.65 -7.39
N ILE A 51 -51.42 -21.23 -6.17
CA ILE A 51 -50.53 -21.85 -5.14
C ILE A 51 -49.53 -20.79 -4.57
N PRO A 52 -49.21 -20.70 -3.25
CA PRO A 52 -50.01 -20.80 -2.01
C PRO A 52 -49.67 -19.67 -0.98
N LYS A 53 -50.46 -19.54 0.11
CA LYS A 53 -50.26 -18.56 1.22
C LYS A 53 -49.52 -19.17 2.43
N ARG A 54 -48.70 -18.37 3.16
CA ARG A 54 -48.51 -18.39 4.63
C ARG A 54 -47.81 -17.09 5.15
N PRO A 55 -47.84 -16.73 6.46
CA PRO A 55 -48.56 -15.52 6.92
C PRO A 55 -47.78 -14.52 7.84
N VAL A 56 -48.37 -13.31 7.97
CA VAL A 56 -48.31 -12.25 9.04
C VAL A 56 -46.97 -11.51 9.34
N PRO A 57 -46.96 -10.27 9.92
CA PRO A 57 -48.05 -9.51 10.54
C PRO A 57 -48.23 -8.04 10.09
N SER A 58 -49.37 -7.51 10.55
CA SER A 58 -49.84 -6.13 10.48
C SER A 58 -49.03 -5.19 11.38
N SER A 59 -48.38 -4.19 10.79
CA SER A 59 -48.27 -2.84 11.37
C SER A 59 -47.64 -1.89 10.35
N PHE A 60 -48.46 -1.13 9.63
CA PHE A 60 -48.21 0.27 9.27
C PHE A 60 -49.48 0.81 8.59
N ALA A 61 -50.49 1.07 9.41
CA ALA A 61 -51.55 2.01 9.06
C ALA A 61 -50.94 3.41 9.13
N GLY A 62 -50.72 4.05 7.99
CA GLY A 62 -50.21 5.42 7.95
C GLY A 62 -49.79 5.85 6.55
N LEU A 63 -50.68 6.60 5.89
CA LEU A 63 -50.41 7.49 4.75
C LEU A 63 -49.92 6.81 3.45
N VAL A 64 -50.82 6.07 2.80
CA VAL A 64 -50.77 5.93 1.34
C VAL A 64 -51.39 7.20 0.75
N LEU A 65 -50.53 8.14 0.34
CA LEU A 65 -50.89 9.06 -0.74
C LEU A 65 -51.34 8.19 -1.90
N GLN A 66 -52.61 8.32 -2.29
CA GLN A 66 -53.19 7.67 -3.45
C GLN A 66 -52.36 8.05 -4.67
N ARG A 67 -51.38 7.21 -5.04
CA ARG A 67 -50.84 7.19 -6.39
C ARG A 67 -51.96 6.60 -7.23
N GLN A 68 -52.76 7.48 -7.80
CA GLN A 68 -53.80 7.14 -8.74
C GLN A 68 -53.12 6.35 -9.86
N GLU A 69 -53.42 5.06 -9.97
CA GLU A 69 -52.96 4.28 -11.11
C GLU A 69 -53.40 5.02 -12.38
N PRO A 70 -52.51 5.22 -13.37
CA PRO A 70 -52.96 5.77 -14.64
C PRO A 70 -54.04 4.82 -15.14
N LEU A 71 -55.27 5.33 -15.26
CA LEU A 71 -56.39 4.61 -15.86
C LEU A 71 -55.85 3.92 -17.10
N LYS A 72 -55.72 2.59 -17.05
CA LYS A 72 -55.39 1.78 -18.22
C LYS A 72 -56.51 2.01 -19.22
N TYR A 73 -56.28 2.97 -20.10
CA TYR A 73 -57.18 3.29 -21.19
C TYR A 73 -57.06 2.13 -22.17
N TYR A 74 -57.95 1.16 -22.04
CA TYR A 74 -58.17 0.18 -23.08
C TYR A 74 -58.96 0.89 -24.18
N PRO A 75 -58.38 1.12 -25.38
CA PRO A 75 -59.15 1.68 -26.48
C PRO A 75 -60.35 0.76 -26.73
N LYS A 76 -61.56 1.33 -26.64
CA LYS A 76 -62.78 0.62 -27.05
C LYS A 76 -62.84 0.65 -28.57
N PHE A 77 -62.51 -0.47 -29.20
CA PHE A 77 -62.67 -0.60 -30.64
C PHE A 77 -64.14 -0.84 -30.96
N ALA A 78 -64.75 0.08 -31.71
CA ALA A 78 -66.06 -0.13 -32.31
C ALA A 78 -65.87 -0.82 -33.67
N ASN A 79 -66.62 -1.89 -33.92
CA ASN A 79 -66.69 -2.50 -35.24
C ASN A 79 -67.64 -1.67 -36.10
N VAL A 80 -67.08 -0.84 -36.99
CA VAL A 80 -67.86 0.00 -37.90
C VAL A 80 -67.85 -0.66 -39.27
N LYS A 81 -69.04 -0.95 -39.82
CA LYS A 81 -69.22 -1.50 -41.17
C LYS A 81 -69.64 -0.36 -42.09
N PHE A 82 -68.78 0.03 -43.01
CA PHE A 82 -69.06 1.06 -44.00
C PHE A 82 -69.83 0.45 -45.18
N ILE A 83 -70.96 1.06 -45.56
CA ILE A 83 -71.73 0.69 -46.76
C ILE A 83 -71.35 1.68 -47.86
N VAL A 84 -70.88 1.18 -48.99
CA VAL A 84 -70.49 1.96 -50.19
C VAL A 84 -71.41 1.57 -51.31
N GLY A 85 -72.03 2.55 -51.97
CA GLY A 85 -72.64 2.34 -53.27
C GLY A 85 -71.57 2.48 -54.34
N ASP A 86 -71.36 1.43 -55.14
CA ASP A 86 -70.63 1.28 -56.42
C ASP A 86 -69.30 2.02 -56.65
N GLY A 87 -68.75 2.70 -55.64
CA GLY A 87 -67.44 3.34 -55.64
C GLY A 87 -66.48 2.60 -54.72
N GLU A 88 -65.20 2.60 -55.08
CA GLU A 88 -64.12 2.06 -54.27
C GLU A 88 -63.96 2.91 -52.99
N LEU A 89 -63.98 2.26 -51.81
CA LEU A 89 -63.64 2.94 -50.56
C LEU A 89 -62.14 3.20 -50.52
N ASP A 90 -61.74 4.40 -50.90
CA ASP A 90 -60.43 4.93 -50.53
C ASP A 90 -60.52 5.49 -49.10
N PHE A 91 -60.23 4.64 -48.12
CA PHE A 91 -59.81 5.14 -46.81
C PHE A 91 -58.36 5.58 -46.96
N GLY A 92 -58.17 6.76 -47.54
CA GLY A 92 -56.84 7.33 -47.73
C GLY A 92 -56.00 7.12 -46.46
N TYR A 93 -54.71 6.84 -46.63
CA TYR A 93 -53.81 6.54 -45.52
C TYR A 93 -53.92 7.61 -44.42
N THR A 94 -54.63 7.29 -43.33
CA THR A 94 -54.65 8.14 -42.15
C THR A 94 -53.37 7.85 -41.38
N GLU A 95 -52.31 8.59 -41.69
CA GLU A 95 -51.10 8.58 -40.88
C GLU A 95 -51.42 9.21 -39.53
N PHE A 96 -51.52 8.38 -38.48
CA PHE A 96 -51.58 8.87 -37.12
C PHE A 96 -50.19 9.38 -36.75
N SER A 97 -50.06 10.70 -36.63
CA SER A 97 -48.85 11.33 -36.14
C SER A 97 -48.55 10.82 -34.72
N THR A 98 -47.39 10.19 -34.52
CA THR A 98 -46.95 9.71 -33.20
C THR A 98 -46.82 10.85 -32.20
N ASP A 99 -46.48 12.06 -32.68
CA ASP A 99 -46.46 13.31 -31.90
C ASP A 99 -47.84 13.67 -31.34
N ASP A 100 -48.89 13.59 -32.16
CA ASP A 100 -50.26 13.89 -31.73
C ASP A 100 -50.77 12.86 -30.71
N LEU A 101 -50.40 11.58 -30.89
CA LEU A 101 -50.73 10.52 -29.92
C LEU A 101 -50.04 10.75 -28.57
N CYS A 102 -48.76 11.14 -28.58
CA CYS A 102 -48.02 11.47 -27.36
C CYS A 102 -48.60 12.70 -26.65
N LYS A 103 -48.89 13.79 -27.38
CA LYS A 103 -49.50 15.00 -26.81
C LYS A 103 -50.88 14.74 -26.22
N GLN A 104 -51.73 13.97 -26.91
CA GLN A 104 -53.06 13.58 -26.40
C GLN A 104 -52.98 12.72 -25.14
N ALA A 105 -51.94 11.89 -25.02
CA ALA A 105 -51.67 11.08 -23.83
C ALA A 105 -50.99 11.86 -22.68
N GLY A 106 -50.75 13.17 -22.85
CA GLY A 106 -50.18 14.04 -21.82
C GLY A 106 -48.65 14.17 -21.82
N TYR A 107 -47.97 13.66 -22.85
CA TYR A 107 -46.52 13.84 -23.02
C TYR A 107 -46.24 15.17 -23.72
N VAL A 108 -46.15 16.24 -22.94
CA VAL A 108 -46.10 17.62 -23.43
C VAL A 108 -44.69 18.16 -23.69
N HIS A 109 -43.65 17.47 -23.21
CA HIS A 109 -42.27 17.92 -23.32
C HIS A 109 -41.52 17.17 -24.43
N ASN A 110 -40.95 17.89 -25.40
CA ASN A 110 -40.03 17.33 -26.39
C ASN A 110 -38.60 17.31 -25.81
N GLY A 111 -38.26 16.17 -25.19
CA GLY A 111 -37.05 15.99 -24.41
C GLY A 111 -37.06 16.80 -23.11
N CYS A 112 -35.99 16.65 -22.33
CA CYS A 112 -35.77 17.47 -21.15
C CYS A 112 -34.59 18.42 -21.34
N PRO A 113 -34.59 19.57 -20.65
CA PRO A 113 -33.41 20.41 -20.55
C PRO A 113 -32.21 19.60 -20.07
N ALA A 114 -31.01 19.99 -20.50
CA ALA A 114 -29.78 19.29 -20.13
C ALA A 114 -29.67 19.16 -18.59
N GLY A 115 -29.46 17.95 -18.10
CA GLY A 115 -29.33 17.65 -16.67
C GLY A 115 -30.63 17.27 -15.95
N TYR A 116 -31.81 17.42 -16.57
CA TYR A 116 -33.08 16.97 -15.99
C TYR A 116 -33.33 15.47 -16.26
N ILE A 117 -34.05 14.84 -15.34
CA ILE A 117 -34.43 13.42 -15.42
C ILE A 117 -35.76 13.33 -16.18
N LYS A 118 -35.84 12.40 -17.14
CA LYS A 118 -37.10 12.05 -17.80
C LYS A 118 -37.88 11.12 -16.89
N ASP A 119 -39.09 11.52 -16.48
CA ASP A 119 -39.95 10.69 -15.61
C ASP A 119 -40.50 9.47 -16.37
N ASP A 120 -41.39 9.72 -17.34
CA ASP A 120 -41.98 8.72 -18.23
C ASP A 120 -41.86 9.17 -19.69
N GLU A 121 -41.31 8.30 -20.53
CA GLU A 121 -41.21 8.48 -21.98
C GLU A 121 -42.48 7.98 -22.69
N CYS A 122 -42.85 8.63 -23.78
CA CYS A 122 -44.03 8.23 -24.55
C CYS A 122 -43.77 6.89 -25.26
N PRO A 123 -44.72 5.92 -25.20
CA PRO A 123 -44.57 4.63 -25.87
C PRO A 123 -44.48 4.69 -27.39
N TYR A 124 -45.02 5.76 -28.00
CA TYR A 124 -45.08 5.93 -29.45
C TYR A 124 -43.89 6.74 -30.02
N ASP A 125 -43.32 7.64 -29.24
CA ASP A 125 -42.10 8.39 -29.59
C ASP A 125 -41.36 8.83 -28.32
N SER A 126 -40.21 8.23 -28.04
CA SER A 126 -39.39 8.46 -26.83
C SER A 126 -38.80 9.88 -26.73
N LYS A 127 -39.00 10.72 -27.75
CA LYS A 127 -38.69 12.15 -27.66
C LYS A 127 -39.66 12.86 -26.73
N PHE A 128 -40.91 12.43 -26.65
CA PHE A 128 -41.89 13.06 -25.79
C PHE A 128 -41.87 12.46 -24.39
N VAL A 129 -41.83 13.32 -23.39
CA VAL A 129 -41.85 12.94 -21.97
C VAL A 129 -42.97 13.65 -21.25
N ARG A 130 -43.49 13.01 -20.20
CA ARG A 130 -44.59 13.58 -19.41
C ARG A 130 -44.13 14.73 -18.54
N ASP A 131 -43.02 14.54 -17.85
CA ASP A 131 -42.41 15.52 -16.95
C ASP A 131 -40.89 15.46 -17.00
N CYS A 132 -40.26 16.60 -16.71
CA CYS A 132 -38.83 16.73 -16.50
C CYS A 132 -38.56 17.05 -15.03
N ILE A 133 -37.92 16.13 -14.33
CA ILE A 133 -37.69 16.23 -12.88
C ILE A 133 -36.29 16.79 -12.63
N ASP A 134 -36.23 17.81 -11.78
CA ASP A 134 -34.96 18.34 -11.28
C ASP A 134 -34.25 17.28 -10.42
N PRO A 135 -32.96 17.00 -10.66
CA PRO A 135 -32.21 16.01 -9.89
C PRO A 135 -32.25 16.21 -8.38
N ASP A 136 -32.19 17.44 -7.87
CA ASP A 136 -32.29 17.71 -6.44
C ASP A 136 -33.64 17.31 -5.87
N ILE A 137 -34.71 17.66 -6.58
CA ILE A 137 -36.08 17.35 -6.17
C ILE A 137 -36.26 15.83 -6.14
N TRP A 138 -35.83 15.14 -7.19
CA TRP A 138 -35.92 13.68 -7.25
C TRP A 138 -35.15 13.03 -6.09
N CYS A 139 -33.89 13.45 -5.88
CA CYS A 139 -33.04 12.90 -4.82
C CYS A 139 -33.65 13.14 -3.43
N LYS A 140 -34.07 14.37 -3.11
CA LYS A 140 -34.68 14.66 -1.80
C LYS A 140 -35.98 13.89 -1.59
N ASN A 141 -36.84 13.78 -2.61
CA ASN A 141 -38.08 13.01 -2.50
C ASN A 141 -37.85 11.50 -2.31
N ASN A 142 -36.69 10.99 -2.73
CA ASN A 142 -36.30 9.59 -2.56
C ASN A 142 -35.40 9.35 -1.32
N GLY A 143 -35.32 10.33 -0.41
CA GLY A 143 -34.63 10.20 0.87
C GLY A 143 -33.14 10.55 0.86
N TYR A 144 -32.62 11.13 -0.23
CA TYR A 144 -31.23 11.60 -0.29
C TYR A 144 -31.12 13.03 0.24
N HIS A 145 -31.04 13.16 1.57
CA HIS A 145 -30.97 14.46 2.26
C HIS A 145 -29.58 14.77 2.83
N VAL A 146 -28.70 13.77 2.94
CA VAL A 146 -27.37 13.93 3.52
C VAL A 146 -26.47 14.65 2.53
N THR A 147 -25.79 15.69 2.99
CA THR A 147 -24.79 16.45 2.22
C THR A 147 -23.40 16.36 2.83
N SER A 148 -23.31 16.15 4.15
CA SER A 148 -22.08 15.98 4.91
C SER A 148 -22.34 15.17 6.18
N CYS A 149 -21.31 14.54 6.71
CA CYS A 149 -21.33 13.77 7.96
C CYS A 149 -20.19 14.23 8.87
N SER A 150 -20.32 13.96 10.17
CA SER A 150 -19.27 14.22 11.14
C SER A 150 -18.39 12.98 11.32
N VAL A 151 -17.07 13.18 11.33
CA VAL A 151 -16.09 12.12 11.60
C VAL A 151 -16.42 11.42 12.93
N PRO A 152 -16.50 10.08 12.98
CA PRO A 152 -15.95 9.10 12.04
C PRO A 152 -16.90 8.62 10.93
N GLU A 153 -18.03 9.27 10.74
CA GLU A 153 -18.99 8.90 9.70
C GLU A 153 -18.80 9.73 8.42
N TYR A 154 -19.08 9.09 7.28
CA TYR A 154 -18.91 9.67 5.96
C TYR A 154 -20.16 9.44 5.09
N PRO A 155 -20.45 10.35 4.14
CA PRO A 155 -21.61 10.20 3.27
C PRO A 155 -21.54 8.91 2.46
N ALA A 156 -22.62 8.13 2.53
CA ALA A 156 -22.77 6.84 1.88
C ALA A 156 -24.07 6.78 1.09
N ASN A 157 -24.14 5.84 0.14
CA ASN A 157 -25.30 5.66 -0.73
C ASN A 157 -25.63 6.96 -1.52
N PRO A 158 -24.77 7.35 -2.48
CA PRO A 158 -24.93 8.58 -3.25
C PRO A 158 -26.18 8.54 -4.15
N CYS A 159 -26.80 9.70 -4.39
CA CYS A 159 -27.91 9.80 -5.32
C CYS A 159 -27.44 9.59 -6.77
N PRO A 160 -28.12 8.75 -7.56
CA PRO A 160 -27.74 8.47 -8.96
C PRO A 160 -27.70 9.71 -9.86
N TYR A 161 -28.53 10.71 -9.55
CA TYR A 161 -28.70 11.90 -10.38
C TYR A 161 -28.01 13.15 -9.82
N LYS A 162 -27.52 13.10 -8.57
CA LYS A 162 -26.77 14.21 -7.96
C LYS A 162 -25.75 13.71 -6.95
N SER A 163 -24.48 13.80 -7.31
CA SER A 163 -23.35 13.28 -6.52
C SER A 163 -23.14 13.97 -5.16
N SER A 164 -23.71 15.15 -4.94
CA SER A 164 -23.60 15.89 -3.67
C SER A 164 -24.68 15.51 -2.64
N LEU A 165 -25.60 14.59 -2.97
CA LEU A 165 -26.67 14.14 -2.09
C LEU A 165 -26.53 12.65 -1.82
N TYR A 166 -26.75 12.27 -0.56
CA TYR A 166 -26.52 10.93 -0.03
C TYR A 166 -27.70 10.51 0.84
N LYS A 167 -27.88 9.20 1.02
CA LYS A 167 -28.98 8.65 1.81
C LYS A 167 -28.65 8.52 3.29
N SER A 168 -27.39 8.29 3.62
CA SER A 168 -26.96 8.01 5.00
C SER A 168 -25.53 8.46 5.26
N CYS A 169 -25.17 8.47 6.55
CA CYS A 169 -23.81 8.52 7.03
C CYS A 169 -23.42 7.12 7.49
N GLU A 170 -22.26 6.62 7.05
CA GLU A 170 -21.74 5.32 7.47
C GLU A 170 -20.36 5.50 8.12
N THR A 171 -20.11 4.75 9.19
CA THR A 171 -18.85 4.82 9.93
C THR A 171 -17.69 4.24 9.13
N ASP A 172 -16.62 5.02 8.98
CA ASP A 172 -15.35 4.55 8.43
C ASP A 172 -14.20 4.98 9.36
N ASN A 173 -13.96 4.16 10.38
CA ASN A 173 -12.91 4.38 11.36
C ASN A 173 -11.51 4.41 10.72
N ILE A 174 -11.30 3.65 9.63
CA ILE A 174 -10.00 3.60 8.95
C ILE A 174 -9.73 4.92 8.26
N ARG A 175 -10.71 5.45 7.52
CA ARG A 175 -10.60 6.76 6.87
C ARG A 175 -10.46 7.87 7.91
N ALA A 176 -11.25 7.84 8.98
CA ALA A 176 -11.15 8.80 10.07
C ALA A 176 -9.75 8.86 10.68
N CYS A 177 -9.14 7.70 10.97
CA CYS A 177 -7.78 7.65 11.48
C CYS A 177 -6.75 8.20 10.49
N LYS A 178 -6.87 7.87 9.20
CA LYS A 178 -5.96 8.36 8.16
C LYS A 178 -6.04 9.88 7.98
N GLU A 179 -7.25 10.45 7.95
CA GLU A 179 -7.47 11.90 7.84
C GLU A 179 -6.92 12.67 9.05
N LEU A 180 -6.90 12.04 10.24
CA LEU A 180 -6.27 12.58 11.44
C LEU A 180 -4.73 12.37 11.50
N GLY A 181 -4.12 11.76 10.47
CA GLY A 181 -2.68 11.54 10.37
C GLY A 181 -2.15 10.32 11.12
N TYR A 182 -3.01 9.37 11.47
CA TYR A 182 -2.59 8.08 12.01
C TYR A 182 -2.39 7.07 10.87
N SER A 183 -1.45 6.15 11.06
CA SER A 183 -1.17 5.08 10.11
C SER A 183 -1.14 3.73 10.80
N LEU A 184 -1.55 2.69 10.08
CA LEU A 184 -1.37 1.29 10.51
C LEU A 184 0.10 0.88 10.42
N THR A 185 0.81 1.40 9.41
CA THR A 185 2.22 1.10 9.14
C THR A 185 2.98 2.39 8.88
N CYS A 186 4.14 2.54 9.51
CA CYS A 186 4.98 3.72 9.35
C CYS A 186 5.98 3.58 8.21
N GLU A 187 6.42 4.72 7.67
CA GLU A 187 7.46 4.73 6.65
C GLU A 187 8.80 4.21 7.20
N ALA A 188 9.71 3.84 6.29
CA ALA A 188 11.04 3.37 6.67
C ALA A 188 11.75 4.38 7.59
N GLY A 189 12.26 3.87 8.72
CA GLY A 189 12.93 4.67 9.74
C GLY A 189 12.00 5.36 10.75
N LYS A 190 10.70 5.08 10.69
CA LYS A 190 9.71 5.49 11.69
C LYS A 190 9.03 4.28 12.34
N VAL A 191 8.47 4.49 13.50
CA VAL A 191 7.70 3.51 14.28
C VAL A 191 6.43 4.16 14.82
N GLY A 192 5.42 3.36 15.13
CA GLY A 192 4.19 3.85 15.73
C GLY A 192 4.44 4.35 17.16
N ASP A 193 4.00 5.57 17.46
CA ASP A 193 4.02 6.15 18.79
C ASP A 193 2.97 5.46 19.66
N ILE A 194 3.42 4.77 20.70
CA ILE A 194 2.54 4.05 21.64
C ILE A 194 1.64 4.99 22.46
N ASN A 195 2.01 6.27 22.56
CA ASN A 195 1.23 7.27 23.30
C ASN A 195 0.22 8.02 22.41
N GLN A 196 0.29 7.83 21.09
CA GLN A 196 -0.58 8.50 20.12
C GLN A 196 -1.27 7.48 19.23
N SER A 197 -2.28 6.83 19.78
CA SER A 197 -3.20 5.95 19.05
C SER A 197 -4.44 6.70 18.58
N CYS A 198 -5.01 6.26 17.46
CA CYS A 198 -6.22 6.86 16.91
C CYS A 198 -7.43 6.57 17.82
N PRO A 199 -8.31 7.57 18.09
CA PRO A 199 -9.50 7.37 18.92
C PRO A 199 -10.51 6.34 18.38
N TYR A 200 -10.53 6.11 17.07
CA TYR A 200 -11.51 5.24 16.40
C TYR A 200 -10.97 3.84 16.11
N ASN A 201 -9.64 3.65 16.15
CA ASN A 201 -8.97 2.36 15.94
C ASN A 201 -7.57 2.39 16.55
N ASP A 202 -7.36 1.65 17.64
CA ASP A 202 -6.11 1.63 18.42
C ASP A 202 -4.89 1.06 17.67
N SER A 203 -5.13 0.31 16.59
CA SER A 203 -4.08 -0.25 15.74
C SER A 203 -3.41 0.83 14.88
N TYR A 204 -4.08 1.97 14.67
CA TYR A 204 -3.54 3.11 13.94
C TYR A 204 -2.83 4.05 14.92
N LYS A 205 -1.56 4.36 14.65
CA LYS A 205 -0.72 5.21 15.51
C LYS A 205 -0.10 6.33 14.70
N LYS A 206 0.27 7.43 15.36
CA LYS A 206 1.12 8.44 14.69
C LYS A 206 2.52 7.88 14.53
N CYS A 207 3.17 8.23 13.41
CA CYS A 207 4.51 7.77 13.13
C CYS A 207 5.55 8.76 13.67
N ILE A 208 6.44 8.28 14.52
CA ILE A 208 7.59 9.01 15.03
C ILE A 208 8.89 8.38 14.53
N CYS A 209 9.98 9.15 14.52
CA CYS A 209 11.28 8.60 14.17
C CYS A 209 11.64 7.43 15.09
N ASN A 210 12.16 6.35 14.53
CA ASN A 210 12.64 5.23 15.33
C ASN A 210 13.71 5.78 16.29
N PRO A 211 13.57 5.64 17.62
CA PRO A 211 14.57 6.13 18.55
C PRO A 211 15.93 5.43 18.38
N CYS A 212 15.95 4.28 17.70
CA CYS A 212 17.15 3.47 17.49
C CYS A 212 17.85 3.16 18.81
N SER A 213 17.07 2.77 19.82
CA SER A 213 17.58 2.43 21.15
C SER A 213 18.63 1.32 21.05
N GLY A 214 19.82 1.56 21.63
CA GLY A 214 20.97 0.66 21.55
C GLY A 214 21.80 0.78 20.27
N TYR A 215 21.58 1.81 19.45
CA TYR A 215 22.42 2.16 18.29
C TYR A 215 22.98 3.56 18.50
N ASP A 216 24.19 3.65 19.03
CA ASP A 216 24.77 4.91 19.50
C ASP A 216 25.80 5.50 18.55
N TYR A 217 26.18 4.75 17.51
CA TYR A 217 27.33 5.08 16.68
C TYR A 217 26.92 5.52 15.27
N THR A 218 27.63 6.52 14.74
CA THR A 218 27.65 6.81 13.30
C THR A 218 28.46 5.76 12.54
N ALA A 219 28.33 5.74 11.21
CA ALA A 219 29.13 4.85 10.36
C ALA A 219 30.64 4.99 10.62
N ALA A 220 31.13 6.23 10.75
CA ALA A 220 32.54 6.51 11.00
C ALA A 220 32.99 6.03 12.40
N GLN A 221 32.15 6.17 13.42
CA GLN A 221 32.48 5.70 14.78
C GLN A 221 32.40 4.17 14.91
N ALA A 222 31.47 3.54 14.19
CA ALA A 222 31.30 2.09 14.21
C ALA A 222 32.41 1.35 13.46
N SER A 223 33.01 1.99 12.45
CA SER A 223 34.15 1.50 11.68
C SER A 223 35.50 2.12 12.10
N ALA A 224 35.52 2.85 13.21
CA ALA A 224 36.75 3.39 13.77
C ALA A 224 37.75 2.26 14.08
N GLN A 225 39.05 2.61 14.09
CA GLN A 225 40.11 1.64 14.37
C GLN A 225 39.80 0.84 15.64
N GLY A 226 39.93 -0.47 15.51
CA GLY A 226 39.67 -1.43 16.58
C GLY A 226 38.21 -1.79 16.82
N TYR A 227 37.29 -1.33 15.96
CA TYR A 227 35.88 -1.70 15.99
C TYR A 227 35.42 -2.29 14.67
N VAL A 228 34.37 -3.10 14.73
CA VAL A 228 33.66 -3.66 13.58
C VAL A 228 32.19 -3.22 13.65
N PRO A 229 31.63 -2.62 12.59
CA PRO A 229 30.23 -2.23 12.55
C PRO A 229 29.31 -3.46 12.57
N GLY A 230 28.22 -3.37 13.34
CA GLY A 230 27.22 -4.41 13.48
C GLY A 230 25.90 -4.04 12.80
N GLU A 231 24.80 -4.35 13.49
CA GLU A 231 23.45 -4.02 13.03
C GLU A 231 23.27 -2.52 12.77
N VAL A 232 22.31 -2.21 11.89
CA VAL A 232 21.95 -0.83 11.51
C VAL A 232 20.52 -0.50 11.90
N CYS A 233 20.28 0.75 12.28
CA CYS A 233 18.96 1.29 12.53
C CYS A 233 18.78 2.62 11.79
N ASN A 234 17.67 2.76 11.08
CA ASN A 234 17.29 4.00 10.42
C ASN A 234 16.35 4.79 11.33
N SER A 235 16.70 6.04 11.64
CA SER A 235 15.87 7.01 12.34
C SER A 235 15.60 8.21 11.41
N CYS A 236 14.44 8.22 10.75
CA CYS A 236 14.04 9.31 9.84
C CYS A 236 15.12 9.70 8.81
N GLY A 237 15.80 8.72 8.21
CA GLY A 237 16.87 8.92 7.24
C GLY A 237 18.27 8.97 7.85
N THR A 238 18.39 9.09 9.18
CA THR A 238 19.68 9.01 9.89
C THR A 238 20.01 7.56 10.23
N ILE A 239 21.09 7.02 9.66
CA ILE A 239 21.53 5.65 9.96
C ILE A 239 22.44 5.65 11.19
N LYS A 240 22.06 4.87 12.20
CA LYS A 240 22.85 4.56 13.39
C LYS A 240 23.27 3.10 13.38
N TYR A 241 24.37 2.81 14.06
CA TYR A 241 25.04 1.52 14.03
C TYR A 241 25.27 1.01 15.45
N LYS A 242 25.20 -0.30 15.61
CA LYS A 242 25.93 -0.99 16.69
C LYS A 242 27.37 -1.17 16.26
N ARG A 243 28.26 -1.39 17.23
CA ARG A 243 29.63 -1.81 16.96
C ARG A 243 30.07 -2.81 18.01
N THR A 244 31.03 -3.63 17.63
CA THR A 244 31.75 -4.54 18.53
C THR A 244 33.23 -4.26 18.41
N GLU A 245 34.01 -4.57 19.44
CA GLU A 245 35.46 -4.52 19.32
C GLU A 245 35.93 -5.57 18.31
N ASN A 246 36.92 -5.21 17.50
CA ASN A 246 37.57 -6.17 16.63
C ASN A 246 38.20 -7.28 17.47
N ALA A 247 37.82 -8.52 17.20
CA ALA A 247 38.31 -9.69 17.92
C ALA A 247 39.84 -9.82 17.86
N CYS A 248 40.49 -9.25 16.84
CA CYS A 248 41.93 -9.38 16.61
C CYS A 248 42.39 -10.83 16.71
N SER A 249 41.70 -11.73 16.02
CA SER A 249 42.00 -13.17 16.02
C SER A 249 43.46 -13.41 15.63
N GLY A 250 44.20 -14.12 16.48
CA GLY A 250 45.64 -14.39 16.28
C GLY A 250 46.58 -13.37 16.92
N TYR A 251 46.07 -12.31 17.53
CA TYR A 251 46.86 -11.31 18.26
C TYR A 251 46.69 -11.47 19.76
N LYS A 252 47.71 -11.04 20.51
CA LYS A 252 47.79 -11.12 21.97
C LYS A 252 48.07 -9.74 22.56
N THR A 253 47.60 -9.52 23.78
CA THR A 253 48.06 -8.39 24.59
C THR A 253 49.45 -8.74 25.14
N CYS A 254 50.41 -7.83 25.00
CA CYS A 254 51.80 -8.06 25.40
C CYS A 254 52.23 -7.01 26.42
N ASP A 255 52.65 -7.43 27.61
CA ASP A 255 53.02 -6.53 28.71
C ASP A 255 54.22 -5.63 28.36
N CYS A 256 55.16 -6.15 27.56
CA CYS A 256 56.37 -5.46 27.13
C CYS A 256 56.36 -5.03 25.66
N GLY A 257 55.16 -4.97 25.05
CA GLY A 257 54.96 -4.62 23.64
C GLY A 257 55.25 -5.77 22.66
N GLY A 258 55.09 -5.49 21.36
CA GLY A 258 55.38 -6.43 20.29
C GLY A 258 56.88 -6.53 19.97
N GLU A 259 57.29 -7.64 19.36
CA GLU A 259 58.63 -7.77 18.78
C GLU A 259 58.87 -6.74 17.65
N ALA A 260 60.13 -6.52 17.29
CA ALA A 260 60.47 -5.63 16.18
C ALA A 260 59.85 -6.17 14.87
N GLY A 261 58.95 -5.39 14.27
CA GLY A 261 58.21 -5.79 13.07
C GLY A 261 56.93 -6.58 13.33
N ALA A 262 56.52 -6.77 14.60
CA ALA A 262 55.24 -7.39 14.94
C ALA A 262 54.06 -6.62 14.31
N LYS A 263 53.09 -7.36 13.80
CA LYS A 263 51.85 -6.77 13.27
C LYS A 263 51.00 -6.28 14.43
N VAL A 264 50.29 -5.19 14.19
CA VAL A 264 49.43 -4.55 15.18
C VAL A 264 47.97 -4.70 14.79
N CYS A 265 47.14 -5.09 15.76
CA CYS A 265 45.70 -5.02 15.67
C CYS A 265 45.14 -4.28 16.88
N TYR A 266 44.11 -3.47 16.68
CA TYR A 266 43.43 -2.80 17.78
C TYR A 266 42.12 -3.54 18.08
N SER A 267 41.86 -3.79 19.36
CA SER A 267 40.60 -4.33 19.89
C SER A 267 40.04 -3.25 20.81
N GLY A 268 39.10 -2.46 20.30
CA GLY A 268 38.72 -1.20 20.91
C GLY A 268 39.92 -0.25 21.03
N ALA A 269 40.18 0.23 22.26
CA ALA A 269 41.35 1.06 22.56
C ALA A 269 42.64 0.24 22.82
N VAL A 270 42.54 -1.10 22.91
CA VAL A 270 43.67 -1.96 23.27
C VAL A 270 44.48 -2.33 22.03
N GLN A 271 45.75 -1.98 22.04
CA GLN A 271 46.71 -2.43 21.05
C GLN A 271 47.14 -3.88 21.34
N LYS A 272 47.03 -4.76 20.33
CA LYS A 272 47.43 -6.17 20.38
C LYS A 272 48.46 -6.44 19.28
N PHE A 273 49.33 -7.42 19.53
CA PHE A 273 50.42 -7.81 18.63
C PHE A 273 50.31 -9.28 18.25
N ASP A 274 50.72 -9.64 17.03
CA ASP A 274 50.79 -11.05 16.62
C ASP A 274 51.89 -11.81 17.39
N THR A 275 53.00 -11.14 17.66
CA THR A 275 54.15 -11.69 18.39
C THR A 275 54.56 -10.75 19.53
N CYS A 276 54.58 -11.27 20.75
CA CYS A 276 54.97 -10.52 21.95
C CYS A 276 56.48 -10.53 22.15
N ARG A 277 57.04 -9.37 22.48
CA ARG A 277 58.42 -9.28 22.94
C ARG A 277 58.57 -9.91 24.32
N SER A 278 59.64 -10.68 24.52
CA SER A 278 60.00 -11.17 25.85
C SER A 278 60.29 -9.99 26.80
N CYS A 279 59.64 -10.00 27.96
CA CYS A 279 59.88 -8.99 28.99
C CYS A 279 61.30 -9.12 29.54
N CYS A 280 62.01 -8.00 29.59
CA CYS A 280 63.32 -7.99 30.23
C CYS A 280 63.11 -8.07 31.74
N GLU A 281 63.74 -9.05 32.40
CA GLU A 281 63.74 -9.15 33.85
C GLU A 281 64.47 -7.96 34.50
N ASN A 282 65.26 -7.21 33.72
CA ASN A 282 66.03 -6.03 34.16
C ASN A 282 66.89 -6.36 35.39
N LYS A 283 67.48 -7.56 35.42
CA LYS A 283 68.36 -7.95 36.53
C LYS A 283 69.62 -7.09 36.56
N CYS A 284 70.07 -6.66 35.39
CA CYS A 284 71.28 -5.90 35.26
C CYS A 284 71.00 -4.40 35.31
N THR A 285 71.79 -3.68 36.10
CA THR A 285 71.64 -2.23 36.31
C THR A 285 72.78 -1.41 35.70
N LEU A 286 73.94 -2.03 35.42
CA LEU A 286 75.16 -1.32 35.01
C LEU A 286 75.14 -1.01 33.51
N ALA A 287 75.52 0.21 33.11
CA ALA A 287 75.61 0.60 31.69
C ALA A 287 76.87 0.03 30.98
N SER A 288 77.88 -0.34 31.75
CA SER A 288 79.15 -0.93 31.28
C SER A 288 79.74 -1.85 32.34
N CYS A 289 80.55 -2.84 31.93
CA CYS A 289 81.26 -3.70 32.88
C CYS A 289 82.40 -2.93 33.56
N PRO A 290 82.41 -2.80 34.91
CA PRO A 290 83.49 -2.13 35.63
C PRO A 290 84.84 -2.86 35.46
N ALA A 291 85.94 -2.10 35.45
CA ALA A 291 87.28 -2.66 35.38
C ALA A 291 87.58 -3.52 36.62
N GLY A 292 88.12 -4.72 36.40
CA GLY A 292 88.40 -5.69 37.47
C GLY A 292 87.25 -6.66 37.77
N ASN A 293 86.07 -6.46 37.17
CA ASN A 293 84.92 -7.34 37.34
C ASN A 293 84.73 -8.25 36.12
N THR A 294 84.20 -9.45 36.36
CA THR A 294 83.62 -10.31 35.35
C THR A 294 82.12 -10.00 35.28
N CYS A 295 81.61 -9.65 34.11
CA CYS A 295 80.21 -9.30 33.93
C CYS A 295 79.49 -10.20 32.94
N GLU A 296 78.20 -10.41 33.19
CA GLU A 296 77.25 -10.97 32.25
C GLU A 296 76.47 -9.83 31.56
N TYR A 297 76.24 -9.94 30.26
CA TYR A 297 75.51 -8.94 29.49
C TYR A 297 74.05 -9.37 29.28
N GLU A 298 73.11 -8.60 29.82
CA GLU A 298 71.68 -8.78 29.59
C GLU A 298 71.28 -8.03 28.32
N SER A 299 71.24 -8.75 27.20
CA SER A 299 70.94 -8.21 25.87
C SER A 299 69.58 -7.47 25.79
N CYS A 300 68.62 -7.86 26.63
CA CYS A 300 67.28 -7.30 26.65
C CYS A 300 67.24 -5.86 27.21
N SER A 301 67.92 -5.62 28.34
CA SER A 301 68.04 -4.31 28.99
C SER A 301 69.23 -3.50 28.47
N LYS A 302 70.13 -4.14 27.72
CA LYS A 302 71.43 -3.61 27.28
C LYS A 302 72.30 -3.16 28.46
N LYS A 303 72.22 -3.90 29.56
CA LYS A 303 72.95 -3.64 30.80
C LYS A 303 73.80 -4.84 31.22
N TYR A 304 74.75 -4.58 32.10
CA TYR A 304 75.69 -5.56 32.63
C TYR A 304 75.38 -5.88 34.09
N CYS A 305 75.54 -7.15 34.45
CA CYS A 305 75.53 -7.64 35.83
C CYS A 305 76.97 -8.02 36.18
N ALA A 306 77.53 -7.46 37.25
CA ALA A 306 78.78 -7.99 37.79
C ALA A 306 78.48 -9.33 38.45
N VAL A 307 79.15 -10.40 38.01
CA VAL A 307 78.96 -11.78 38.51
C VAL A 307 80.16 -12.30 39.29
N GLY A 308 81.28 -11.58 39.28
CA GLY A 308 82.48 -11.92 40.05
C GLY A 308 83.65 -11.00 39.73
N CYS A 309 84.82 -11.34 40.25
CA CYS A 309 86.08 -10.64 39.96
C CYS A 309 86.83 -11.27 38.80
N ALA A 310 87.52 -10.43 38.02
CA ALA A 310 88.39 -10.87 36.94
C ALA A 310 89.64 -11.58 37.49
N THR A 311 90.30 -12.40 36.67
CA THR A 311 91.52 -13.11 37.06
C THR A 311 92.60 -12.12 37.51
N GLY A 312 93.14 -12.32 38.71
CA GLY A 312 94.12 -11.40 39.33
C GLY A 312 93.51 -10.38 40.29
N TYR A 313 92.20 -10.41 40.52
CA TYR A 313 91.51 -9.60 41.51
C TYR A 313 90.96 -10.49 42.65
N LEU A 314 90.87 -9.94 43.87
CA LEU A 314 90.24 -10.58 45.02
C LEU A 314 88.86 -9.96 45.28
N ASP A 315 87.88 -10.81 45.57
CA ASP A 315 86.58 -10.39 46.07
C ASP A 315 86.75 -9.97 47.54
N LEU A 316 86.50 -8.69 47.84
CA LEU A 316 86.34 -8.27 49.22
C LEU A 316 84.87 -8.49 49.56
N ASP A 317 84.59 -9.35 50.55
CA ASP A 317 83.25 -9.75 51.06
C ASP A 317 82.29 -8.60 51.47
N ASN A 318 82.58 -7.35 51.12
CA ASN A 318 81.78 -6.17 51.42
C ASN A 318 81.17 -5.59 50.14
N TYR A 319 79.90 -5.90 49.90
CA TYR A 319 79.03 -5.19 48.96
C TYR A 319 79.08 -3.68 49.24
N TRP A 320 79.73 -2.91 48.36
CA TRP A 320 79.78 -1.45 48.46
C TRP A 320 78.46 -0.83 47.95
N CYS A 321 78.15 0.39 48.41
CA CYS A 321 76.86 1.07 48.23
C CYS A 321 76.23 0.89 46.84
N GLY A 322 75.04 0.27 46.79
CA GLY A 322 74.24 0.09 45.58
C GLY A 322 74.22 -1.33 45.01
N GLY A 323 74.86 -2.32 45.68
CA GLY A 323 74.74 -3.73 45.31
C GLY A 323 75.75 -4.21 44.26
N ALA A 324 76.83 -3.47 44.02
CA ALA A 324 77.87 -3.84 43.06
C ALA A 324 79.07 -4.53 43.76
N LEU A 325 79.59 -5.61 43.15
CA LEU A 325 80.78 -6.35 43.59
C LEU A 325 82.05 -5.49 43.46
N SER A 326 82.92 -5.52 44.48
CA SER A 326 84.18 -4.78 44.51
C SER A 326 85.38 -5.71 44.38
N CYS A 327 86.15 -5.51 43.32
CA CYS A 327 87.30 -6.35 42.97
C CYS A 327 88.58 -5.51 43.05
N LEU A 328 89.55 -5.93 43.87
CA LEU A 328 90.86 -5.25 44.00
C LEU A 328 91.99 -6.12 43.45
N VAL A 329 92.98 -5.48 42.82
CA VAL A 329 94.16 -6.14 42.24
C VAL A 329 94.91 -6.88 43.36
N LYS A 330 95.27 -8.15 43.11
CA LYS A 330 96.13 -8.97 43.98
C LYS A 330 97.55 -8.42 44.09
#